data_AF-A0A1H2FN24-F1
#
_entry.id   AF-A0A1H2FN24-F1
#
_cell.length_a   1.000
_cell.length_b   1.000
_cell.length_c   1.000
_cell.angle_alpha   90.00
_cell.angle_beta   90.00
_cell.angle_gamma   90.00
#
_symmetry.space_group_name_H-M   'P 1'
#
loop_
_entity.id
_entity.type
_entity.pdbx_description
1 polymer ?
#
loop_
_entity_poly.entity_id
_entity_poly.type
_entity_poly.pdbx_seq_one_letter_code
_entity_poly.pdbx_strand_id
1 'polypeptide(L)'
;MQSQLFRYFHVTDARFGVLTNGLVYKFFTDLEHANKMDERPFFEFNILDFKEHHVEELKKFTKSSFDIDQILTTASYLKYTRAVMNLLSGWMKTPSEDLVRIICGEVHNGKRFTPALKEQFTQITKDAFNELVAEKITERLRMAMEPSQNTKPNLVPEQESDVIQTSPEELESFHIIRAILCETIDPDRIVMRDAKSYCAILFDDNNRKPICRLRMNNPSKLALGLFDEKDEKIVSLKTTSEIYKFSTQIKKAVTLYLSSE
;
A
#
# COMPACT_ATOMS: atom_id res chain seq x y z
N MET A 1 21.31 21.31 -30.88
CA MET A 1 21.73 20.17 -30.03
C MET A 1 20.96 18.88 -30.34
N GLN A 2 19.63 18.85 -30.35
CA GLN A 2 18.85 17.62 -30.68
C GLN A 2 19.21 17.01 -32.04
N SER A 3 19.45 17.83 -33.07
CA SER A 3 19.83 17.37 -34.42
C SER A 3 21.19 16.63 -34.47
N GLN A 4 22.14 16.93 -33.58
CA GLN A 4 23.43 16.24 -33.56
C GLN A 4 23.29 14.85 -32.94
N LEU A 5 22.59 14.73 -31.81
CA LEU A 5 22.35 13.43 -31.17
C LEU A 5 21.57 12.48 -32.10
N PHE A 6 20.55 13.00 -32.79
CA PHE A 6 19.79 12.23 -33.77
C PHE A 6 20.67 11.67 -34.91
N ARG A 7 21.64 12.46 -35.40
CA ARG A 7 22.57 12.03 -36.46
C ARG A 7 23.58 10.99 -35.98
N TYR A 8 24.09 11.11 -34.76
CA TYR A 8 25.01 10.11 -34.21
C TYR A 8 24.31 8.80 -33.87
N PHE A 9 23.10 8.88 -33.31
CA PHE A 9 22.30 7.71 -32.96
C PHE A 9 21.98 6.83 -34.18
N HIS A 10 21.74 7.42 -35.35
CA HIS A 10 21.44 6.69 -36.58
C HIS A 10 22.64 5.93 -37.18
N VAL A 11 23.87 6.26 -36.78
CA VAL A 11 25.13 5.75 -37.38
C VAL A 11 25.84 4.76 -36.44
N THR A 12 25.27 4.51 -35.26
CA THR A 12 25.81 3.59 -34.26
C THR A 12 24.80 2.52 -33.91
N ASP A 13 25.28 1.33 -33.54
CA ASP A 13 24.46 0.23 -32.97
C ASP A 13 23.97 0.54 -31.53
N ALA A 14 23.93 1.82 -31.15
CA ALA A 14 23.55 2.28 -29.83
C ALA A 14 22.02 2.30 -29.72
N ARG A 15 21.48 1.48 -28.82
CA ARG A 15 20.04 1.43 -28.52
C ARG A 15 19.58 2.52 -27.55
N PHE A 16 20.53 3.25 -26.94
CA PHE A 16 20.28 4.26 -25.93
C PHE A 16 21.01 5.56 -26.22
N GLY A 17 20.30 6.68 -26.04
CA GLY A 17 20.81 8.02 -26.21
C GLY A 17 20.54 8.84 -24.97
N VAL A 18 21.53 9.59 -24.49
CA VAL A 18 21.35 10.51 -23.37
C VAL A 18 21.70 11.91 -23.83
N LEU A 19 20.74 12.84 -23.70
CA LEU A 19 20.94 14.26 -23.93
C LEU A 19 20.98 14.97 -22.58
N THR A 20 22.05 15.71 -22.30
CA THR A 20 22.15 16.47 -21.05
C THR A 20 22.75 17.85 -21.29
N ASN A 21 22.31 18.82 -20.48
CA ASN A 21 22.91 20.14 -20.35
C ASN A 21 23.65 20.30 -18.99
N GLY A 22 23.90 19.19 -18.29
CA GLY A 22 24.49 19.15 -16.95
C GLY A 22 23.48 19.20 -15.80
N LEU A 23 22.30 19.79 -16.02
CA LEU A 23 21.22 19.86 -15.01
C LEU A 23 20.11 18.84 -15.27
N VAL A 24 19.72 18.70 -16.53
CA VAL A 24 18.61 17.85 -16.98
C VAL A 24 19.16 16.78 -17.91
N TYR A 25 18.92 15.52 -17.55
CA TYR A 25 19.32 14.34 -18.31
C TYR A 25 18.07 13.72 -18.94
N LYS A 26 18.05 13.66 -20.27
CA LYS A 26 16.95 13.11 -21.06
C LYS A 26 17.41 11.84 -21.74
N PHE A 27 16.72 10.75 -21.46
CA PHE A 27 17.04 9.43 -21.97
C PHE A 27 16.11 9.07 -23.13
N PHE A 28 16.70 8.59 -24.20
CA PHE A 28 16.06 8.20 -25.44
C PHE A 28 16.42 6.75 -25.79
N THR A 29 15.51 6.11 -26.52
CA THR A 29 15.60 4.72 -26.97
C THR A 29 15.21 4.63 -28.45
N ASP A 30 15.43 3.48 -29.06
CA ASP A 30 15.01 3.14 -30.43
C ASP A 30 13.77 2.23 -30.48
N LEU A 31 12.77 2.50 -29.63
CA LEU A 31 11.60 1.63 -29.45
C LEU A 31 10.64 1.67 -30.64
N GLU A 32 10.50 2.81 -31.32
CA GLU A 32 9.58 2.94 -32.46
C GLU A 32 10.16 2.33 -33.74
N HIS A 33 11.44 2.59 -34.00
CA HIS A 33 12.14 2.11 -35.18
C HIS A 33 13.59 1.79 -34.79
N ALA A 34 14.04 0.58 -35.14
CA ALA A 34 15.41 0.14 -34.88
C ALA A 34 16.42 1.17 -35.41
N ASN A 35 17.43 1.52 -34.59
CA ASN A 35 18.46 2.52 -34.89
C ASN A 35 17.93 3.95 -35.18
N LYS A 36 16.68 4.26 -34.85
CA LYS A 36 16.13 5.62 -34.93
C LYS A 36 15.70 6.06 -33.54
N MET A 37 16.32 7.14 -33.07
CA MET A 37 16.01 7.71 -31.77
C MET A 37 14.55 8.18 -31.74
N ASP A 38 13.80 7.76 -30.72
CA ASP A 38 12.46 8.25 -30.45
C ASP A 38 12.46 9.79 -30.33
N GLU A 39 11.42 10.46 -30.83
CA GLU A 39 11.33 11.93 -30.76
C GLU A 39 11.18 12.44 -29.32
N ARG A 40 10.62 11.62 -28.43
CA ARG A 40 10.32 11.98 -27.05
C ARG A 40 11.15 11.14 -26.07
N PRO A 41 11.76 11.75 -25.04
CA PRO A 41 12.49 11.00 -24.04
C PRO A 41 11.54 10.18 -23.18
N PHE A 42 11.89 8.93 -22.90
CA PHE A 42 11.10 8.05 -22.04
C PHE A 42 11.35 8.32 -20.56
N PHE A 43 12.55 8.82 -20.21
CA PHE A 43 12.94 9.19 -18.85
C PHE A 43 13.66 10.54 -18.84
N GLU A 44 13.36 11.35 -17.83
CA GLU A 44 13.95 12.68 -17.63
C GLU A 44 14.30 12.81 -16.16
N PHE A 45 15.56 13.17 -15.89
CA PHE A 45 16.11 13.30 -14.55
C PHE A 45 16.68 14.71 -14.37
N ASN A 46 16.14 15.46 -13.41
CA ASN A 46 16.66 16.77 -13.02
C ASN A 46 17.44 16.63 -11.72
N ILE A 47 18.72 17.01 -11.72
CA ILE A 47 19.59 16.91 -10.54
C ILE A 47 19.09 17.81 -9.40
N LEU A 48 18.43 18.92 -9.70
CA LEU A 48 17.93 19.86 -8.69
C LEU A 48 16.54 19.47 -8.16
N ASP A 49 15.79 18.67 -8.92
CA ASP A 49 14.40 18.31 -8.62
C ASP A 49 14.15 16.86 -9.02
N PHE A 50 14.52 15.94 -8.13
CA PHE A 50 14.29 14.51 -8.29
C PHE A 50 13.56 13.93 -7.08
N LYS A 51 12.84 12.84 -7.35
CA LYS A 51 12.18 12.01 -6.34
C LYS A 51 12.97 10.72 -6.17
N GLU A 52 12.85 10.06 -5.02
CA GLU A 52 13.60 8.82 -4.73
C GLU A 52 13.40 7.73 -5.81
N HIS A 53 12.17 7.56 -6.32
CA HIS A 53 11.90 6.61 -7.41
C HIS A 53 12.66 6.94 -8.70
N HIS A 54 12.93 8.22 -9.00
CA HIS A 54 13.77 8.58 -10.15
C HIS A 54 15.22 8.11 -9.96
N VAL A 55 15.71 8.07 -8.72
CA VAL A 55 17.07 7.58 -8.39
C VAL A 55 17.14 6.06 -8.55
N GLU A 56 16.11 5.34 -8.12
CA GLU A 56 16.02 3.89 -8.32
C GLU A 56 16.03 3.53 -9.80
N GLU A 57 15.29 4.28 -10.62
CA GLU A 57 15.34 4.12 -12.07
C GLU A 57 16.73 4.42 -12.64
N LEU A 58 17.39 5.49 -12.17
CA LEU A 58 18.74 5.84 -12.62
C LEU A 58 19.78 4.76 -12.26
N LYS A 59 19.63 4.08 -11.11
CA LYS A 59 20.52 2.98 -10.70
C LYS A 59 20.54 1.83 -11.71
N LYS A 60 19.43 1.57 -12.40
CA LYS A 60 19.35 0.53 -13.45
C LYS A 60 20.26 0.83 -14.65
N PHE A 61 20.62 2.09 -14.86
CA PHE A 61 21.54 2.51 -15.92
C PHE A 61 23.03 2.46 -15.51
N THR A 62 23.34 2.01 -14.29
CA THR A 62 24.73 1.86 -13.83
C THR A 62 25.38 0.60 -14.40
N LYS A 63 26.70 0.64 -14.60
CA LYS A 63 27.47 -0.44 -15.25
C LYS A 63 27.26 -1.83 -14.61
N SER A 64 27.06 -1.90 -13.30
CA SER A 64 26.85 -3.15 -12.56
C SER A 64 25.47 -3.78 -12.76
N SER A 65 24.48 -2.99 -13.19
CA SER A 65 23.07 -3.39 -13.28
C SER A 65 22.49 -3.16 -14.67
N PHE A 66 23.36 -2.90 -15.66
CA PHE A 66 22.96 -2.54 -17.01
C PHE A 66 22.49 -3.79 -17.78
N ASP A 67 21.18 -3.84 -18.05
CA ASP A 67 20.53 -4.88 -18.84
C ASP A 67 19.67 -4.21 -19.93
N ILE A 68 20.06 -4.41 -21.19
CA ILE A 68 19.44 -3.76 -22.34
C ILE A 68 17.95 -4.13 -22.46
N ASP A 69 17.60 -5.39 -22.28
CA ASP A 69 16.23 -5.88 -22.50
C ASP A 69 15.31 -5.46 -21.35
N GLN A 70 15.80 -5.49 -20.11
CA GLN A 70 15.05 -4.97 -18.96
C GLN A 70 14.85 -3.46 -19.03
N ILE A 71 15.88 -2.71 -19.44
CA ILE A 71 15.79 -1.26 -19.56
C ILE A 71 14.83 -0.87 -20.70
N LEU A 72 14.84 -1.57 -21.84
CA LEU A 72 13.89 -1.32 -22.93
C LEU A 72 12.44 -1.61 -22.53
N THR A 73 12.23 -2.71 -21.79
CA THR A 73 10.93 -3.04 -21.22
C THR A 73 10.45 -1.94 -20.27
N THR A 74 11.32 -1.51 -19.37
CA THR A 74 11.05 -0.42 -18.41
C THR A 74 10.81 0.91 -19.14
N ALA A 75 11.60 1.22 -20.16
CA ALA A 75 11.45 2.41 -20.98
C ALA A 75 10.10 2.44 -21.70
N SER A 76 9.69 1.30 -22.27
CA SER A 76 8.38 1.14 -22.90
C SER A 76 7.27 1.40 -21.89
N TYR A 77 7.33 0.74 -20.72
CA TYR A 77 6.37 0.94 -19.63
C TYR A 77 6.31 2.40 -19.19
N LEU A 78 7.45 3.06 -18.93
CA LEU A 78 7.51 4.47 -18.53
C LEU A 78 6.95 5.41 -19.60
N LYS A 79 7.25 5.13 -20.88
CA LYS A 79 6.71 5.89 -22.03
C LYS A 79 5.18 5.80 -22.07
N TYR A 80 4.62 4.59 -21.97
CA TYR A 80 3.17 4.38 -21.97
C TYR A 80 2.51 4.97 -20.73
N THR A 81 3.07 4.76 -19.54
CA THR A 81 2.57 5.35 -18.29
C THR A 81 2.53 6.87 -18.36
N ARG A 82 3.58 7.52 -18.88
CA ARG A 82 3.59 8.98 -19.10
C ARG A 82 2.55 9.42 -20.11
N ALA A 83 2.38 8.69 -21.22
CA ALA A 83 1.36 9.00 -22.22
C ALA A 83 -0.05 8.92 -21.62
N VAL A 84 -0.33 7.87 -20.85
CA VAL A 84 -1.60 7.68 -20.13
C VAL A 84 -1.80 8.80 -19.10
N MET A 85 -0.79 9.12 -18.29
CA MET A 85 -0.87 10.19 -17.29
C MET A 85 -1.17 11.56 -17.92
N ASN A 86 -0.57 11.85 -19.08
CA ASN A 86 -0.85 13.09 -19.83
C ASN A 86 -2.27 13.12 -20.39
N LEU A 87 -2.76 11.99 -20.92
CA LEU A 87 -4.15 11.87 -21.38
C LEU A 87 -5.14 12.05 -20.23
N LEU A 88 -4.93 11.37 -19.11
CA LEU A 88 -5.76 11.49 -17.90
C LEU A 88 -5.76 12.92 -17.36
N SER A 89 -4.59 13.57 -17.30
CA SER A 89 -4.48 14.98 -16.90
C SER A 89 -5.22 15.91 -17.86
N GLY A 90 -5.23 15.59 -19.15
CA GLY A 90 -6.04 16.29 -20.16
C GLY A 90 -7.53 16.12 -19.93
N TRP A 91 -7.99 14.87 -19.71
CA TRP A 91 -9.38 14.56 -19.42
C TRP A 91 -9.89 15.18 -18.12
N MET A 92 -9.00 15.33 -17.12
CA MET A 92 -9.33 16.01 -15.87
C MET A 92 -9.68 17.50 -16.09
N LYS A 93 -9.02 18.17 -17.04
CA LYS A 93 -9.29 19.58 -17.40
C LYS A 93 -10.49 19.72 -18.33
N THR A 94 -10.56 18.83 -19.31
CA THR A 94 -11.58 18.80 -20.36
C THR A 94 -11.99 17.34 -20.56
N PRO A 95 -13.06 16.87 -19.87
CA PRO A 95 -13.48 15.48 -19.98
C PRO A 95 -13.91 15.18 -21.41
N SER A 96 -13.42 14.07 -21.96
CA SER A 96 -13.75 13.66 -23.33
C SER A 96 -15.21 13.21 -23.40
N GLU A 97 -15.82 13.35 -24.58
CA GLU A 97 -17.21 12.92 -24.79
C GLU A 97 -17.41 11.42 -24.50
N ASP A 98 -16.43 10.59 -24.85
CA ASP A 98 -16.49 9.14 -24.60
C ASP A 98 -16.47 8.83 -23.10
N LEU A 99 -15.66 9.57 -22.32
CA LEU A 99 -15.64 9.43 -20.86
C LEU A 99 -16.98 9.83 -20.24
N VAL A 100 -17.53 10.98 -20.67
CA VAL A 100 -18.84 11.47 -20.21
C VAL A 100 -19.95 10.50 -20.58
N ARG A 101 -19.87 9.86 -21.75
CA ARG A 101 -20.82 8.83 -22.18
C ARG A 101 -20.77 7.59 -21.28
N ILE A 102 -19.57 7.10 -20.95
CA ILE A 102 -19.39 5.95 -20.05
C ILE A 102 -19.95 6.28 -18.65
N ILE A 103 -19.56 7.43 -18.08
CA ILE A 103 -20.03 7.86 -16.74
C ILE A 103 -21.56 8.02 -16.72
N CYS A 104 -22.13 8.65 -17.75
CA CYS A 104 -23.57 8.78 -17.88
C CYS A 104 -24.27 7.41 -17.99
N GLY A 105 -23.67 6.45 -18.69
CA GLY A 105 -24.20 5.08 -18.81
C GLY A 105 -24.30 4.38 -17.46
N GLU A 106 -23.24 4.46 -16.67
CA GLU A 106 -23.14 3.84 -15.33
C GLU A 106 -24.02 4.52 -14.28
N VAL A 107 -24.08 5.87 -14.28
CA VAL A 107 -24.81 6.64 -13.26
C VAL A 107 -26.31 6.77 -13.56
N HIS A 108 -26.70 6.67 -14.84
CA HIS A 108 -28.09 6.84 -15.27
C HIS A 108 -28.71 5.58 -15.87
N ASN A 109 -28.18 4.40 -15.54
CA ASN A 109 -28.74 3.09 -15.86
C ASN A 109 -29.21 2.98 -17.33
N GLY A 110 -28.37 3.41 -18.27
CA GLY A 110 -28.63 3.23 -19.71
C GLY A 110 -29.71 4.14 -20.33
N LYS A 111 -30.11 5.26 -19.70
CA LYS A 111 -30.95 6.27 -20.39
C LYS A 111 -30.21 6.92 -21.56
N ARG A 112 -30.97 7.33 -22.58
CA ARG A 112 -30.45 7.92 -23.83
C ARG A 112 -29.51 9.10 -23.54
N PHE A 113 -28.32 9.06 -24.12
CA PHE A 113 -27.36 10.15 -24.10
C PHE A 113 -27.89 11.32 -24.94
N THR A 114 -28.48 12.33 -24.28
CA THR A 114 -28.96 13.54 -24.94
C THR A 114 -27.89 14.64 -24.90
N PRO A 115 -27.92 15.62 -25.83
CA PRO A 115 -26.99 16.76 -25.82
C PRO A 115 -27.03 17.56 -24.51
N ALA A 116 -28.21 17.69 -23.91
CA ALA A 116 -28.39 18.36 -22.62
C ALA A 116 -27.72 17.59 -21.46
N LEU A 117 -27.86 16.26 -21.43
CA LEU A 117 -27.14 15.43 -20.45
C LEU A 117 -25.63 15.48 -20.69
N LYS A 118 -25.18 15.51 -21.94
CA LYS A 118 -23.75 15.60 -22.26
C LYS A 118 -23.14 16.85 -21.63
N GLU A 119 -23.72 18.03 -21.84
CA GLU A 119 -23.19 19.27 -21.25
C GLU A 119 -23.23 19.23 -19.72
N GLN A 120 -24.34 18.77 -19.15
CA GLN A 120 -24.51 18.67 -17.70
C GLN A 120 -23.48 17.71 -17.07
N PHE A 121 -23.34 16.50 -17.62
CA PHE A 121 -22.38 15.51 -17.12
C PHE A 121 -20.94 15.89 -17.42
N THR A 122 -20.66 16.65 -18.49
CA THR A 122 -19.31 17.20 -18.74
C THR A 122 -18.90 18.12 -17.59
N GLN A 123 -19.80 19.02 -17.17
CA GLN A 123 -19.55 19.92 -16.06
C GLN A 123 -19.45 19.18 -14.72
N ILE A 124 -20.40 18.29 -14.43
CA ILE A 124 -20.38 17.45 -13.20
C ILE A 124 -19.09 16.62 -13.13
N THR A 125 -18.66 16.01 -14.24
CA THR A 125 -17.43 15.19 -14.28
C THR A 125 -16.19 16.04 -13.98
N LYS A 126 -16.14 17.25 -14.54
CA LYS A 126 -15.04 18.19 -14.30
C LYS A 126 -15.00 18.64 -12.83
N ASP A 127 -16.16 18.97 -12.26
CA ASP A 127 -16.26 19.39 -10.86
C ASP A 127 -15.91 18.24 -9.92
N ALA A 128 -16.40 17.03 -10.19
CA ALA A 128 -16.05 15.82 -9.45
C ALA A 128 -14.54 15.51 -9.49
N PHE A 129 -13.88 15.69 -10.64
CA PHE A 129 -12.43 15.54 -10.73
C PHE A 129 -11.68 16.55 -9.86
N ASN A 130 -12.09 17.82 -9.86
CA ASN A 130 -11.48 18.86 -9.03
C ASN A 130 -11.70 18.58 -7.54
N GLU A 131 -12.91 18.13 -7.17
CA GLU A 131 -13.25 17.76 -5.81
C GLU A 131 -12.42 16.57 -5.31
N LEU A 132 -12.26 15.51 -6.13
CA LEU A 132 -11.41 14.35 -5.81
C LEU A 132 -9.94 14.75 -5.59
N VAL A 133 -9.41 15.66 -6.41
CA VAL A 133 -8.05 16.17 -6.23
C VAL A 133 -7.94 17.00 -4.95
N ALA A 134 -8.93 17.85 -4.67
CA ALA A 134 -8.97 18.66 -3.44
C ALA A 134 -9.05 17.77 -2.19
N GLU A 135 -9.86 16.70 -2.22
CA GLU A 135 -9.97 15.72 -1.16
C GLU A 135 -8.62 15.00 -0.94
N LYS A 136 -7.97 14.51 -2.00
CA LYS A 136 -6.64 13.88 -1.94
C LYS A 136 -5.56 14.80 -1.36
N ILE A 137 -5.56 16.08 -1.73
CA ILE A 137 -4.62 17.08 -1.21
C ILE A 137 -4.91 17.32 0.28
N THR A 138 -6.18 17.47 0.65
CA THR A 138 -6.61 17.66 2.04
C THR A 138 -6.25 16.46 2.90
N GLU A 139 -6.44 15.24 2.39
CA GLU A 139 -6.05 13.99 3.04
C GLU A 139 -4.53 13.96 3.29
N ARG A 140 -3.72 14.32 2.28
CA ARG A 140 -2.26 14.41 2.41
C ARG A 140 -1.80 15.49 3.38
N LEU A 141 -2.42 16.67 3.36
CA LEU A 141 -2.14 17.76 4.29
C LEU A 141 -2.51 17.37 5.72
N ARG A 142 -3.67 16.74 5.91
CA ARG A 142 -4.11 16.24 7.21
C ARG A 142 -3.15 15.18 7.75
N MET A 143 -2.72 14.22 6.92
CA MET A 143 -1.68 13.24 7.27
C MET A 143 -0.34 13.90 7.65
N ALA A 144 0.01 15.03 7.04
CA ALA A 144 1.24 15.77 7.36
C ALA A 144 1.12 16.67 8.60
N MET A 145 -0.10 17.10 8.96
CA MET A 145 -0.38 17.97 10.10
C MET A 145 -0.70 17.21 11.39
N GLU A 146 -1.07 15.93 11.31
CA GLU A 146 -1.23 15.06 12.48
C GLU A 146 0.16 14.56 12.94
N PRO A 147 0.67 14.96 14.12
CA PRO A 147 1.89 14.39 14.66
C PRO A 147 1.58 12.93 15.06
N SER A 148 2.06 11.99 14.25
CA SER A 148 2.12 10.55 14.57
C SER A 148 0.78 9.93 15.00
N GLN A 149 -0.13 9.71 14.06
CA GLN A 149 -0.94 8.51 14.10
C GLN A 149 -0.69 7.71 12.82
N ASN A 150 -0.08 6.54 13.00
CA ASN A 150 0.26 5.56 11.97
C ASN A 150 -0.91 5.35 10.99
N THR A 151 -0.84 5.98 9.83
CA THR A 151 -1.63 5.58 8.66
C THR A 151 -0.72 4.76 7.77
N LYS A 152 -0.84 3.41 7.85
CA LYS A 152 -0.22 2.54 6.85
C LYS A 152 -1.11 2.56 5.59
N PRO A 153 -0.56 2.91 4.42
CA PRO A 153 -1.29 2.88 3.17
C PRO A 153 -1.50 1.45 2.68
N ASN A 154 -2.69 1.22 2.14
CA ASN A 154 -3.09 0.06 1.36
C ASN A 154 -2.45 0.14 -0.04
N LEU A 155 -1.89 -0.96 -0.58
CA LEU A 155 -1.78 -1.34 -2.02
C LEU A 155 -1.09 -2.74 -2.17
N VAL A 156 -1.96 -3.72 -2.45
CA VAL A 156 -1.91 -5.13 -2.96
C VAL A 156 -0.90 -5.47 -4.09
N PRO A 157 -0.79 -6.73 -4.64
CA PRO A 157 -1.05 -8.11 -4.16
C PRO A 157 0.04 -9.17 -4.57
N GLU A 158 0.33 -10.23 -3.79
CA GLU A 158 0.65 -11.56 -4.36
C GLU A 158 0.56 -12.73 -3.35
N GLN A 159 -0.24 -13.74 -3.74
CA GLN A 159 -0.25 -15.18 -3.39
C GLN A 159 -0.70 -15.67 -1.98
N GLU A 160 -2.00 -15.98 -1.92
CA GLU A 160 -2.65 -17.17 -1.32
C GLU A 160 -2.01 -17.83 -0.08
N SER A 161 -2.60 -17.56 1.10
CA SER A 161 -3.13 -18.60 2.00
C SER A 161 -3.93 -17.98 3.15
N ASP A 162 -5.25 -18.06 3.04
CA ASP A 162 -6.23 -18.12 4.15
C ASP A 162 -5.94 -17.29 5.42
N VAL A 163 -5.66 -15.98 5.24
CA VAL A 163 -5.29 -15.07 6.34
C VAL A 163 -6.52 -14.68 7.16
N ILE A 164 -6.61 -15.25 8.35
CA ILE A 164 -7.46 -14.82 9.44
C ILE A 164 -6.99 -13.39 9.83
N GLN A 165 -7.89 -12.41 9.75
CA GLN A 165 -7.57 -11.02 10.04
C GLN A 165 -7.56 -10.79 11.55
N THR A 166 -6.37 -10.60 12.11
CA THR A 166 -6.20 -10.17 13.50
C THR A 166 -6.68 -8.73 13.67
N SER A 167 -7.68 -8.53 14.54
CA SER A 167 -8.27 -7.22 14.80
C SER A 167 -7.30 -6.29 15.56
N PRO A 168 -7.33 -4.96 15.33
CA PRO A 168 -6.53 -4.00 16.11
C PRO A 168 -6.76 -4.12 17.63
N GLU A 169 -7.97 -4.50 18.04
CA GLU A 169 -8.35 -4.72 19.44
C GLU A 169 -7.66 -5.97 20.03
N GLU A 170 -7.45 -7.01 19.20
CA GLU A 170 -6.75 -8.23 19.59
C GLU A 170 -5.25 -7.97 19.73
N LEU A 171 -4.68 -7.15 18.85
CA LEU A 171 -3.30 -6.74 18.92
C LEU A 171 -3.03 -5.89 20.16
N GLU A 172 -3.90 -4.92 20.46
CA GLU A 172 -3.79 -4.11 21.69
C GLU A 172 -3.88 -4.99 22.94
N SER A 173 -4.84 -5.94 22.95
CA SER A 173 -5.01 -6.89 24.04
C SER A 173 -3.81 -7.81 24.22
N PHE A 174 -3.21 -8.27 23.12
CA PHE A 174 -1.96 -9.04 23.15
C PHE A 174 -0.81 -8.24 23.77
N HIS A 175 -0.66 -6.95 23.41
CA HIS A 175 0.36 -6.08 23.99
C HIS A 175 0.17 -5.87 25.49
N ILE A 176 -1.08 -5.71 25.94
CA ILE A 176 -1.42 -5.62 27.37
C ILE A 176 -1.03 -6.92 28.10
N ILE A 177 -1.34 -8.07 27.52
CA ILE A 177 -1.03 -9.38 28.11
C ILE A 177 0.48 -9.62 28.16
N ARG A 178 1.20 -9.25 27.09
CA ARG A 178 2.66 -9.28 27.04
C ARG A 178 3.28 -8.37 28.10
N ALA A 179 2.71 -7.18 28.32
CA ALA A 179 3.17 -6.27 29.38
C ALA A 179 2.93 -6.84 30.79
N ILE A 180 1.78 -7.46 31.04
CA ILE A 180 1.46 -8.11 32.33
C ILE A 180 2.44 -9.25 32.63
N LEU A 181 2.81 -10.04 31.61
CA LEU A 181 3.63 -11.24 31.76
C LEU A 181 5.14 -10.98 31.70
N CYS A 182 5.57 -9.82 31.23
CA CYS A 182 6.99 -9.41 31.17
C CYS A 182 7.70 -9.49 32.54
N GLU A 183 6.97 -9.30 33.64
CA GLU A 183 7.52 -9.44 35.00
C GLU A 183 7.78 -10.91 35.41
N THR A 184 7.19 -11.87 34.70
CA THR A 184 7.20 -13.29 35.08
C THR A 184 7.94 -14.19 34.09
N ILE A 185 7.89 -13.86 32.80
CA ILE A 185 8.50 -14.64 31.72
C ILE A 185 9.03 -13.71 30.64
N ASP A 186 9.97 -14.22 29.84
CA ASP A 186 10.47 -13.50 28.68
C ASP A 186 9.32 -13.22 27.69
N PRO A 187 9.10 -11.96 27.29
CA PRO A 187 8.09 -11.59 26.31
C PRO A 187 8.15 -12.32 24.96
N ASP A 188 9.30 -12.92 24.62
CA ASP A 188 9.48 -13.68 23.37
C ASP A 188 8.89 -15.10 23.44
N ARG A 189 8.60 -15.61 24.65
CA ARG A 189 7.92 -16.90 24.87
C ARG A 189 6.40 -16.80 24.71
N ILE A 190 5.86 -15.61 24.49
CA ILE A 190 4.42 -15.35 24.41
C ILE A 190 4.04 -15.20 22.93
N VAL A 191 3.29 -16.18 22.42
CA VAL A 191 2.94 -16.25 21.00
C VAL A 191 1.44 -16.07 20.81
N MET A 192 1.09 -15.19 19.89
CA MET A 192 -0.29 -14.96 19.46
C MET A 192 -0.59 -15.82 18.23
N ARG A 193 -1.65 -16.63 18.28
CA ARG A 193 -2.12 -17.44 17.17
C ARG A 193 -3.60 -17.14 16.93
N ASP A 194 -3.88 -16.54 15.79
CA ASP A 194 -5.24 -16.24 15.40
C ASP A 194 -5.99 -17.50 14.93
N ALA A 195 -7.27 -17.62 15.29
CA ALA A 195 -8.15 -18.69 14.84
C ALA A 195 -9.54 -18.11 14.49
N LYS A 196 -10.28 -18.81 13.62
CA LYS A 196 -11.54 -18.31 13.01
C LYS A 196 -12.61 -17.84 14.01
N SER A 197 -12.57 -18.25 15.28
CA SER A 197 -13.55 -17.89 16.31
C SER A 197 -12.96 -17.24 17.56
N TYR A 198 -11.64 -17.16 17.67
CA TYR A 198 -10.92 -16.58 18.81
C TYR A 198 -9.44 -16.45 18.46
N CYS A 199 -8.76 -15.45 19.03
CA CYS A 199 -7.32 -15.38 19.00
C CYS A 199 -6.72 -16.04 20.27
N ALA A 200 -5.86 -17.03 20.11
CA ALA A 200 -5.20 -17.73 21.20
C ALA A 200 -3.87 -17.06 21.56
N ILE A 201 -3.61 -16.86 22.85
CA ILE A 201 -2.30 -16.48 23.36
C ILE A 201 -1.72 -17.70 24.05
N LEU A 202 -0.56 -18.14 23.57
CA LEU A 202 0.10 -19.39 23.91
C LEU A 202 1.46 -19.13 24.56
N PHE A 203 1.86 -20.06 25.41
CA PHE A 203 3.20 -20.13 25.95
C PHE A 203 4.07 -21.06 25.07
N ASP A 204 5.24 -20.58 24.63
CA ASP A 204 6.20 -21.29 23.77
C ASP A 204 5.59 -21.88 22.48
N ASP A 205 4.67 -21.16 21.83
CA ASP A 205 3.93 -21.61 20.63
C ASP A 205 3.28 -23.00 20.77
N ASN A 206 2.95 -23.41 22.00
CA ASN A 206 2.40 -24.73 22.25
C ASN A 206 0.89 -24.68 22.48
N ASN A 207 0.13 -25.32 21.58
CA ASN A 207 -1.33 -25.43 21.68
C ASN A 207 -1.82 -26.13 22.96
N ARG A 208 -0.95 -26.88 23.66
CA ARG A 208 -1.25 -27.52 24.95
C ARG A 208 -1.03 -26.60 26.16
N LYS A 209 -0.39 -25.44 25.97
CA LYS A 209 -0.12 -24.44 27.02
C LYS A 209 -0.80 -23.09 26.69
N PRO A 210 -2.14 -23.03 26.55
CA PRO A 210 -2.83 -21.76 26.33
C PRO A 210 -2.81 -20.90 27.60
N ILE A 211 -2.47 -19.61 27.43
CA ILE A 211 -2.48 -18.60 28.50
C ILE A 211 -3.88 -18.00 28.61
N CYS A 212 -4.43 -17.55 27.48
CA CYS A 212 -5.79 -17.02 27.39
C CYS A 212 -6.28 -17.02 25.94
N ARG A 213 -7.60 -16.85 25.76
CA ARG A 213 -8.24 -16.72 24.45
C ARG A 213 -8.96 -15.38 24.37
N LEU A 214 -8.62 -14.58 23.37
CA LEU A 214 -9.32 -13.35 23.04
C LEU A 214 -10.46 -13.68 22.08
N ARG A 215 -11.68 -13.30 22.43
CA ARG A 215 -12.85 -13.40 21.57
C ARG A 215 -13.33 -11.99 21.29
N MET A 216 -12.64 -11.33 20.37
CA MET A 216 -12.85 -9.91 20.03
C MET A 216 -13.24 -9.72 18.57
N ASN A 217 -13.68 -10.78 17.89
CA ASN A 217 -14.09 -10.76 16.49
C ASN A 217 -15.30 -9.84 16.20
N ASN A 218 -16.03 -9.42 17.25
CA ASN A 218 -17.12 -8.44 17.14
C ASN A 218 -16.81 -7.23 18.05
N PRO A 219 -16.75 -6.00 17.51
CA PRO A 219 -16.43 -4.80 18.30
C PRO A 219 -17.46 -4.49 19.40
N SER A 220 -18.69 -5.01 19.27
CA SER A 220 -19.76 -4.86 20.28
C SER A 220 -19.72 -5.91 21.39
N LYS A 221 -18.88 -6.94 21.28
CA LYS A 221 -18.78 -8.06 22.25
C LYS A 221 -17.33 -8.50 22.41
N LEU A 222 -16.60 -7.79 23.26
CA LEU A 222 -15.27 -8.19 23.70
C LEU A 222 -15.41 -9.25 24.79
N ALA A 223 -14.74 -10.39 24.64
CA ALA A 223 -14.68 -11.40 25.69
C ALA A 223 -13.27 -11.97 25.83
N LEU A 224 -12.90 -12.29 27.08
CA LEU A 224 -11.64 -12.90 27.46
C LEU A 224 -11.90 -14.27 28.07
N GLY A 225 -11.35 -15.31 27.45
CA GLY A 225 -11.30 -16.66 27.99
C GLY A 225 -10.07 -16.84 28.86
N LEU A 226 -10.27 -17.05 30.16
CA LEU A 226 -9.22 -17.33 31.14
C LEU A 226 -9.26 -18.81 31.49
N PHE A 227 -8.09 -19.44 31.63
CA PHE A 227 -7.96 -20.84 32.01
C PHE A 227 -7.74 -20.98 33.51
N ASP A 228 -8.59 -21.76 34.17
CA ASP A 228 -8.47 -22.13 35.58
C ASP A 228 -8.34 -23.66 35.65
N GLU A 229 -7.12 -24.15 35.85
CA GLU A 229 -6.68 -25.56 35.89
C GLU A 229 -6.97 -26.39 34.62
N LYS A 230 -8.23 -26.51 34.18
CA LYS A 230 -8.67 -27.14 32.92
C LYS A 230 -9.93 -26.53 32.29
N ASP A 231 -10.67 -25.68 33.00
CA ASP A 231 -11.91 -25.08 32.50
C ASP A 231 -11.69 -23.66 31.99
N GLU A 232 -12.31 -23.34 30.84
CA GLU A 232 -12.27 -22.02 30.24
C GLU A 232 -13.43 -21.16 30.79
N LYS A 233 -13.09 -20.11 31.54
CA LYS A 233 -14.06 -19.10 32.01
C LYS A 233 -14.09 -17.92 31.05
N ILE A 234 -15.25 -17.68 30.46
CA ILE A 234 -15.47 -16.58 29.50
C ILE A 234 -15.97 -15.36 30.27
N VAL A 235 -15.21 -14.26 30.19
CA VAL A 235 -15.55 -12.99 30.83
C VAL A 235 -15.80 -11.94 29.75
N SER A 236 -16.98 -11.31 29.78
CA SER A 236 -17.28 -10.18 28.89
C SER A 236 -16.55 -8.92 29.35
N LEU A 237 -15.84 -8.26 28.45
CA LEU A 237 -15.12 -7.01 28.68
C LEU A 237 -15.86 -5.86 28.00
N LYS A 238 -15.79 -4.65 28.60
CA LYS A 238 -16.29 -3.42 27.96
C LYS A 238 -15.19 -2.66 27.22
N THR A 239 -13.93 -2.86 27.61
CA THR A 239 -12.76 -2.17 27.06
C THR A 239 -11.53 -3.06 27.21
N THR A 240 -10.56 -2.95 26.28
CA THR A 240 -9.28 -3.68 26.30
C THR A 240 -8.49 -3.46 27.59
N SER A 241 -8.58 -2.28 28.21
CA SER A 241 -7.94 -1.98 29.51
C SER A 241 -8.45 -2.81 30.69
N GLU A 242 -9.62 -3.45 30.60
CA GLU A 242 -10.14 -4.29 31.70
C GLU A 242 -9.32 -5.57 31.90
N ILE A 243 -8.48 -5.94 30.94
CA ILE A 243 -7.55 -7.08 31.02
C ILE A 243 -6.62 -6.95 32.24
N TYR A 244 -6.21 -5.74 32.63
CA TYR A 244 -5.36 -5.52 33.81
C TYR A 244 -5.98 -6.04 35.11
N LYS A 245 -7.31 -6.05 35.24
CA LYS A 245 -8.01 -6.57 36.42
C LYS A 245 -7.84 -8.09 36.58
N PHE A 246 -7.52 -8.78 35.49
CA PHE A 246 -7.32 -10.24 35.45
C PHE A 246 -5.85 -10.65 35.43
N SER A 247 -4.93 -9.70 35.62
CA SER A 247 -3.48 -9.93 35.63
C SER A 247 -3.04 -11.06 36.56
N THR A 248 -3.61 -11.15 37.76
CA THR A 248 -3.32 -12.23 38.72
C THR A 248 -3.69 -13.62 38.18
N GLN A 249 -4.80 -13.74 37.43
CA GLN A 249 -5.24 -15.02 36.86
C GLN A 249 -4.38 -15.41 35.65
N ILE A 250 -4.02 -14.44 34.81
CA ILE A 250 -3.12 -14.63 33.66
C ILE A 250 -1.73 -15.10 34.13
N LYS A 251 -1.19 -14.47 35.18
CA LYS A 251 0.10 -14.88 35.78
C LYS A 251 0.03 -16.31 36.35
N LYS A 252 -1.05 -16.66 37.05
CA LYS A 252 -1.25 -18.02 37.58
C LYS A 252 -1.24 -19.09 36.49
N ALA A 253 -1.89 -18.85 35.35
CA ALA A 253 -1.89 -19.78 34.23
C ALA A 253 -0.47 -20.07 33.72
N VAL A 254 0.39 -19.04 33.67
CA VAL A 254 1.80 -19.20 33.28
C VAL A 254 2.64 -19.89 34.36
N THR A 255 2.43 -19.57 35.64
CA THR A 255 3.15 -20.22 36.75
C THR A 255 2.93 -21.74 36.77
N LEU A 256 1.72 -22.21 36.44
CA LEU A 256 1.42 -23.64 36.31
C LEU A 256 2.28 -24.33 35.23
N TYR A 257 2.58 -23.64 34.12
CA TYR A 257 3.42 -24.18 33.05
C TYR A 257 4.90 -24.16 33.38
N LEU A 258 5.35 -23.18 34.17
CA LEU A 258 6.72 -23.11 34.69
C LEU A 258 7.00 -24.16 35.78
N SER A 259 6.00 -24.54 36.59
CA SER A 259 6.15 -25.59 37.61
C SER A 259 6.04 -27.01 37.05
N SER A 260 5.62 -27.15 35.79
CA SER A 260 5.44 -28.44 35.10
C SER A 260 6.60 -28.76 34.13
N GLU A 261 7.66 -27.96 34.18
CA GLU A 261 8.91 -28.06 33.39
C GLU A 261 10.02 -28.60 34.31
#